data_AF-A0A8T6P439-F1
#
_entry.id   AF-A0A8T6P439-F1
#
_cell.length_a   1.000
_cell.length_b   1.000
_cell.length_c   1.000
_cell.angle_alpha   90.00
_cell.angle_beta   90.00
_cell.angle_gamma   90.00
#
_symmetry.space_group_name_H-M   'P 1'
#
loop_
_entity.id
_entity.type
_entity.pdbx_description
1 polymer ?
#
loop_
_entity_poly.entity_id
_entity_poly.type
_entity_poly.pdbx_seq_one_letter_code
_entity_poly.pdbx_strand_id
1 'polypeptide(L)' 'EGQRAILARPLADRLIFAGEAVSIHRAATVHGALETGFRAADLILQR' A
#
# COMPACT_ATOMS: atom_id res chain seq x y z
N GLU A 1 2.67 -10.90 12.93
CA GLU A 1 2.55 -10.01 11.76
C GLU A 1 3.93 -9.90 11.10
N GLY A 2 4.03 -9.95 9.77
CA GLY A 2 5.31 -9.90 9.06
C GLY A 2 5.75 -8.47 8.71
N GLN A 3 7.04 -8.26 8.36
CA GLN A 3 7.62 -6.94 8.06
C GLN A 3 6.86 -6.13 6.99
N ARG A 4 6.07 -6.78 6.12
CA ARG A 4 5.24 -6.10 5.10
C ARG A 4 4.12 -5.24 5.66
N ALA A 5 3.60 -5.56 6.84
CA ALA A 5 2.57 -4.76 7.47
C ALA A 5 3.05 -3.32 7.80
N ILE A 6 4.36 -3.15 7.98
CA ILE A 6 4.97 -1.82 8.17
C ILE A 6 4.77 -0.97 6.90
N LEU A 7 4.97 -1.56 5.72
CA LEU A 7 4.80 -0.88 4.44
C LEU A 7 3.33 -0.60 4.09
N ALA A 8 2.38 -1.33 4.68
CA ALA A 8 0.95 -1.12 4.42
C ALA A 8 0.40 0.16 5.08
N ARG A 9 1.12 0.71 6.07
CA ARG A 9 0.70 1.89 6.83
C ARG A 9 1.34 3.16 6.26
N PRO A 10 0.60 4.27 6.15
CA PRO A 10 1.20 5.56 5.80
C PRO A 10 2.15 6.02 6.90
N LEU A 11 3.21 6.73 6.51
CA LEU A 11 4.11 7.41 7.45
C LEU A 11 3.69 8.87 7.59
N ALA A 12 3.18 9.19 8.79
CA ALA A 12 2.50 10.45 9.07
C ALA A 12 1.39 10.74 8.03
N ASP A 13 1.05 12.01 7.84
CA ASP A 13 0.06 12.43 6.85
C ASP A 13 0.65 12.89 5.51
N ARG A 14 1.81 12.34 5.14
CA ARG A 14 2.56 12.81 3.97
C ARG A 14 3.04 11.70 3.05
N LEU A 15 3.56 10.60 3.57
CA LEU A 15 4.14 9.54 2.75
C LEU A 15 3.24 8.31 2.77
N ILE A 16 2.72 7.96 1.59
CA ILE A 16 1.89 6.78 1.36
C ILE A 16 2.66 5.80 0.49
N PHE A 17 2.63 4.51 0.87
CA PHE A 17 3.28 3.44 0.13
C PHE A 17 2.27 2.61 -0.67
N ALA A 18 2.67 2.21 -1.88
CA ALA A 18 1.94 1.33 -2.77
C ALA A 18 2.91 0.42 -3.55
N GLY A 19 2.37 -0.53 -4.31
CA GLY A 19 3.14 -1.45 -5.14
C GLY A 19 3.21 -2.86 -4.59
N GLU A 20 3.80 -3.77 -5.35
CA GLU A 20 3.73 -5.21 -5.08
C GLU A 20 4.29 -5.63 -3.71
N ALA A 21 5.29 -4.92 -3.19
CA ALA A 21 5.92 -5.21 -1.90
C ALA A 21 5.04 -4.81 -0.71
N VAL A 22 4.04 -3.96 -0.95
CA VAL A 22 3.11 -3.44 0.05
C VAL A 22 1.92 -4.39 0.26
N SER A 23 1.56 -5.19 -0.75
CA SER A 23 0.42 -6.11 -0.63
C SER A 23 0.71 -7.21 0.38
N ILE A 24 -0.13 -7.31 1.42
CA ILE A 24 -0.05 -8.37 2.44
C ILE A 24 -0.55 -9.71 1.86
N HIS A 25 -1.52 -9.66 0.95
CA HIS A 25 -2.22 -10.85 0.43
C HIS A 25 -1.69 -11.31 -0.94
N ARG A 26 -1.11 -10.41 -1.75
CA ARG A 26 -0.75 -10.67 -3.15
C ARG A 26 0.63 -10.10 -3.50
N ALA A 27 1.62 -10.35 -2.65
CA ALA A 27 3.00 -9.90 -2.87
C ALA A 27 3.57 -10.42 -4.20
N ALA A 28 4.44 -9.61 -4.84
CA ALA A 28 5.10 -9.93 -6.12
C ALA A 28 4.12 -10.23 -7.27
N THR A 29 2.94 -9.61 -7.27
CA THR A 29 1.98 -9.73 -8.36
C THR A 29 1.52 -8.36 -8.85
N VAL A 30 1.20 -8.28 -10.15
CA VAL A 30 0.59 -7.08 -10.76
C VAL A 30 -0.72 -6.70 -10.06
N HIS A 31 -1.55 -7.70 -9.72
CA HIS A 31 -2.82 -7.47 -9.03
C HIS A 31 -2.62 -6.82 -7.65
N GLY A 32 -1.61 -7.27 -6.89
CA GLY A 32 -1.27 -6.66 -5.60
C GLY A 32 -0.75 -5.22 -5.75
N ALA A 33 0.04 -4.94 -6.78
CA ALA A 33 0.48 -3.58 -7.08
C ALA A 33 -0.69 -2.66 -7.45
N LEU A 34 -1.62 -3.13 -8.29
CA LEU A 34 -2.80 -2.40 -8.72
C LEU A 34 -3.73 -2.07 -7.53
N GLU A 35 -4.06 -3.09 -6.72
CA GLU A 35 -4.95 -2.95 -5.56
C GLU A 35 -4.39 -1.96 -4.54
N THR A 36 -3.09 -2.08 -4.21
CA THR A 36 -2.44 -1.17 -3.28
C THR A 36 -2.31 0.25 -3.84
N GLY A 37 -2.22 0.41 -5.16
CA GLY A 37 -2.25 1.69 -5.85
C GLY A 37 -3.60 2.41 -5.71
N PHE A 38 -4.72 1.72 -5.94
CA PHE A 38 -6.05 2.29 -5.74
C PHE A 38 -6.27 2.73 -4.29
N ARG A 39 -5.91 1.87 -3.32
CA ARG A 39 -5.97 2.23 -1.90
C ARG A 39 -5.15 3.48 -1.58
N ALA A 40 -3.95 3.61 -2.16
CA ALA A 40 -3.11 4.79 -1.95
C ALA A 40 -3.75 6.05 -2.54
N ALA A 41 -4.38 5.96 -3.71
CA ALA A 41 -5.11 7.07 -4.32
C ALA A 41 -6.31 7.51 -3.45
N ASP A 42 -7.09 6.57 -2.92
CA ASP A 42 -8.21 6.87 -2.02
C ASP A 42 -7.73 7.62 -0.77
N LEU A 43 -6.60 7.20 -0.17
CA LEU A 43 -6.00 7.87 0.99
C LEU A 43 -5.51 9.29 0.66
N ILE A 44 -5.09 9.55 -0.58
CA ILE A 44 -4.69 10.90 -1.02
C ILE A 44 -5.92 11.80 -1.17
N LEU A 45 -7.01 11.28 -1.74
CA LEU A 45 -8.24 12.05 -2.01
C LEU A 45 -9.10 12.32 -0.77
N GLN A 46 -8.94 11.53 0.29
CA GLN A 46 -9.65 11.71 1.58
C GLN A 46 -8.98 12.76 2.50
N ARG A 47 -7.93 13.45 2.02
CA ARG A 47 -7.28 14.59 2.69
C ARG A 47 -7.69 15.91 2.06
#